data_AF-A0AAW2D988-F1
#
_entry.id   AF-A0AAW2D988-F1
#
_cell.length_a   1.000
_cell.length_b   1.000
_cell.length_c   1.000
_cell.angle_alpha   90.00
_cell.angle_beta   90.00
_cell.angle_gamma   90.00
#
_symmetry.space_group_name_H-M   'P 1'
#
loop_
_entity.id
_entity.type
_entity.pdbx_description
1 polymer ?
#
loop_
_entity_poly.entity_id
_entity_poly.type
_entity_poly.pdbx_seq_one_letter_code
_entity_poly.pdbx_strand_id
1 'polypeptide(L)'
;MASNKEASVASSLERLGLEERRSWDVHFFRSPNDWEMGGVDDFLRTLDSNLPPTGNGDRMRWKLSKNGDFNVRSFYNKLRRPLPIIFPWKGVWKVKAPRRVSFFVWTVVWNKILTDTLLGWWNWPGKLSSRIWNLAPLCLMWCLWKERNGRTFEDMESSDDQLLASFSGTLFDWSRAWGLTSSDSLPLFLISLLL
;
A
#
# COMPACT_ATOMS: atom_id res chain seq x y z
N MET A 1 -48.43 4.94 8.15
CA MET A 1 -47.72 3.71 8.57
C MET A 1 -47.58 2.85 7.32
N ALA A 2 -46.38 2.39 6.95
CA ALA A 2 -46.22 1.60 5.73
C ALA A 2 -46.92 0.22 5.89
N SER A 3 -47.67 -0.21 4.87
CA SER A 3 -48.38 -1.50 4.85
C SER A 3 -47.39 -2.67 4.92
N ASN A 4 -46.27 -2.56 4.19
CA ASN A 4 -45.15 -3.48 4.25
C ASN A 4 -43.88 -2.71 4.62
N LYS A 5 -43.19 -3.14 5.70
CA LYS A 5 -41.95 -2.51 6.18
C LYS A 5 -40.69 -3.04 5.50
N GLU A 6 -40.80 -4.15 4.77
CA GLU A 6 -39.69 -4.79 4.04
C GLU A 6 -39.81 -4.59 2.51
N ALA A 7 -40.84 -3.87 2.05
CA ALA A 7 -41.00 -3.50 0.65
C ALA A 7 -39.85 -2.59 0.19
N SER A 8 -39.20 -2.99 -0.90
CA SER A 8 -38.23 -2.16 -1.61
C SER A 8 -38.95 -1.16 -2.51
N VAL A 9 -38.36 0.00 -2.77
CA VAL A 9 -38.85 0.98 -3.76
C VAL A 9 -39.08 0.31 -5.13
N ALA A 10 -38.26 -0.69 -5.49
CA ALA A 10 -38.43 -1.46 -6.73
C ALA A 10 -39.69 -2.34 -6.77
N SER A 11 -40.30 -2.67 -5.63
CA SER A 11 -41.56 -3.45 -5.57
C SER A 11 -42.82 -2.61 -5.77
N SER A 12 -42.73 -1.27 -5.68
CA SER A 12 -43.83 -0.34 -5.97
C SER A 12 -43.77 0.20 -7.40
N LEU A 13 -43.06 -0.48 -8.31
CA LEU A 13 -42.84 -0.04 -9.68
C LEU A 13 -43.42 -1.07 -10.65
N GLU A 14 -44.55 -0.73 -11.28
CA GLU A 14 -45.18 -1.57 -12.29
C GLU A 14 -44.57 -1.36 -13.68
N ARG A 15 -44.68 -2.41 -14.52
CA ARG A 15 -44.34 -2.40 -15.95
C ARG A 15 -45.60 -2.61 -16.77
N LEU A 16 -46.06 -1.57 -17.47
CA LEU A 16 -47.32 -1.58 -18.19
C LEU A 16 -47.13 -1.92 -19.68
N GLY A 17 -47.22 -3.20 -20.01
CA GLY A 17 -47.40 -3.70 -21.38
C GLY A 17 -46.13 -3.79 -22.24
N LEU A 18 -46.34 -3.80 -23.57
CA LEU A 18 -45.29 -3.95 -24.60
C LEU A 18 -44.42 -2.71 -24.80
N GLU A 19 -44.87 -1.55 -24.33
CA GLU A 19 -44.01 -0.36 -24.18
C GLU A 19 -43.32 -0.45 -22.81
N GLU A 20 -42.03 -0.14 -22.70
CA GLU A 20 -41.27 -0.21 -21.42
C GLU A 20 -41.63 0.90 -20.41
N ARG A 21 -42.87 1.40 -20.47
CA ARG A 21 -43.41 2.46 -19.64
C ARG A 21 -43.65 1.93 -18.23
N ARG A 22 -43.11 2.65 -17.26
CA ARG A 22 -43.13 2.29 -15.84
C ARG A 22 -43.90 3.35 -15.08
N SER A 23 -44.66 2.91 -14.09
CA SER A 23 -45.50 3.73 -13.22
C SER A 23 -45.31 3.31 -11.77
N TRP A 24 -45.55 4.24 -10.86
CA TRP A 24 -45.61 3.92 -9.44
C TRP A 24 -46.97 3.32 -9.09
N ASP A 25 -46.96 2.10 -8.54
CA ASP A 25 -48.14 1.54 -7.89
C ASP A 25 -48.16 2.00 -6.43
N VAL A 26 -49.07 2.94 -6.14
CA VAL A 26 -49.22 3.58 -4.83
C VAL A 26 -50.60 3.27 -4.27
N HIS A 27 -50.64 2.28 -3.37
CA HIS A 27 -51.85 1.96 -2.63
C HIS A 27 -51.99 2.84 -1.37
N PHE A 28 -53.03 3.70 -1.37
CA PHE A 28 -53.44 4.43 -0.17
C PHE A 28 -54.29 3.53 0.76
N PHE A 29 -54.06 3.62 2.07
CA PHE A 29 -54.78 2.80 3.07
C PHE A 29 -56.29 3.13 3.16
N ARG A 30 -56.68 4.33 2.73
CA ARG A 30 -58.07 4.77 2.54
C ARG A 30 -58.13 5.68 1.32
N SER A 31 -59.30 5.83 0.72
CA SER A 31 -59.53 6.87 -0.30
C SER A 31 -59.20 8.26 0.28
N PRO A 32 -58.50 9.13 -0.48
CA PRO A 32 -58.35 10.54 -0.11
C PRO A 32 -59.70 11.25 -0.04
N ASN A 33 -59.80 12.28 0.79
CA ASN A 33 -60.94 13.20 0.73
C ASN A 33 -60.68 14.31 -0.31
N ASP A 34 -61.73 14.99 -0.77
CA ASP A 34 -61.63 16.05 -1.79
C ASP A 34 -60.65 17.17 -1.40
N TRP A 35 -60.56 17.52 -0.11
CA TRP A 35 -59.62 18.53 0.40
C TRP A 35 -58.16 18.05 0.49
N GLU A 36 -57.91 16.74 0.37
CA GLU A 36 -56.57 16.14 0.33
C GLU A 36 -56.07 15.96 -1.12
N MET A 37 -56.98 15.97 -2.11
CA MET A 37 -56.69 15.67 -3.52
C MET A 37 -55.60 16.57 -4.14
N GLY A 38 -55.54 17.86 -3.78
CA GLY A 38 -54.47 18.74 -4.26
C GLY A 38 -53.07 18.28 -3.84
N GLY A 39 -52.91 17.89 -2.58
CA GLY A 39 -51.64 17.35 -2.07
C GLY A 39 -51.32 15.95 -2.61
N VAL A 40 -52.35 15.16 -2.96
CA VAL A 40 -52.18 13.86 -3.63
C VAL A 40 -51.71 14.03 -5.08
N ASP A 41 -52.26 14.97 -5.83
CA ASP A 41 -51.82 15.29 -7.19
C ASP A 41 -50.37 15.81 -7.21
N ASP A 42 -50.01 16.77 -6.35
CA ASP A 42 -48.63 17.25 -6.21
C ASP A 42 -47.64 16.12 -5.83
N PHE A 43 -48.06 15.20 -4.96
CA PHE A 43 -47.27 14.04 -4.57
C PHE A 43 -47.07 13.05 -5.73
N LEU A 44 -48.14 12.70 -6.48
CA LEU A 44 -48.06 11.80 -7.62
C LEU A 44 -47.22 12.39 -8.76
N ARG A 45 -47.37 13.69 -9.06
CA ARG A 45 -46.50 14.41 -10.00
C ARG A 45 -45.04 14.38 -9.57
N THR A 46 -44.78 14.53 -8.27
CA THR A 46 -43.42 14.46 -7.73
C THR A 46 -42.83 13.05 -7.90
N LEU A 47 -43.61 11.99 -7.64
CA LEU A 47 -43.21 10.61 -7.90
C LEU A 47 -42.92 10.36 -9.39
N ASP A 48 -43.81 10.74 -10.30
CA ASP A 48 -43.63 10.56 -11.74
C ASP A 48 -42.39 11.30 -12.27
N SER A 49 -42.11 12.51 -11.76
CA SER A 49 -40.89 13.25 -12.13
C SER A 49 -39.59 12.59 -11.65
N ASN A 50 -39.67 11.62 -10.72
CA ASN A 50 -38.55 10.86 -10.17
C ASN A 50 -38.56 9.37 -10.60
N LEU A 51 -39.29 9.01 -11.66
CA LEU A 51 -39.27 7.65 -12.22
C LEU A 51 -37.84 7.21 -12.61
N PRO A 52 -37.31 6.08 -12.07
CA PRO A 52 -35.95 5.65 -12.37
C PRO A 52 -35.75 5.38 -13.88
N PRO A 53 -34.74 5.95 -14.55
CA PRO A 53 -34.59 5.82 -16.01
C PRO A 53 -34.35 4.37 -16.47
N THR A 54 -33.78 3.50 -15.64
CA THR A 54 -33.57 2.07 -15.94
C THR A 54 -34.13 1.18 -14.85
N GLY A 55 -34.73 0.04 -15.23
CA GLY A 55 -35.20 -0.99 -14.30
C GLY A 55 -34.10 -1.87 -13.70
N ASN A 56 -32.83 -1.55 -13.97
CA ASN A 56 -31.69 -2.17 -13.32
C ASN A 56 -31.61 -1.63 -11.89
N GLY A 57 -31.63 -2.51 -10.89
CA GLY A 57 -31.54 -2.12 -9.49
C GLY A 57 -30.27 -1.32 -9.15
N ASP A 58 -30.32 -0.59 -8.02
CA ASP A 58 -29.26 0.33 -7.61
C ASP A 58 -27.87 -0.32 -7.63
N ARG A 59 -27.02 0.17 -8.52
CA ARG A 59 -25.63 -0.28 -8.65
C ARG A 59 -24.69 0.78 -8.10
N MET A 60 -23.92 0.43 -7.07
CA MET A 60 -22.84 1.26 -6.56
C MET A 60 -21.85 1.57 -7.69
N ARG A 61 -21.75 2.83 -8.11
CA ARG A 61 -20.85 3.26 -9.19
C ARG A 61 -19.62 3.98 -8.67
N TRP A 62 -18.46 3.49 -9.09
CA TRP A 62 -17.15 4.00 -8.75
C TRP A 62 -16.78 5.22 -9.60
N LYS A 63 -16.86 6.42 -9.00
CA LYS A 63 -16.65 7.71 -9.68
C LYS A 63 -15.24 7.92 -10.27
N LEU A 64 -14.27 7.06 -9.97
CA LEU A 64 -12.88 7.15 -10.47
C LEU A 64 -12.62 6.25 -11.69
N SER A 65 -13.62 5.54 -12.21
CA SER A 65 -13.51 4.76 -13.45
C SER A 65 -14.59 5.13 -14.47
N LYS A 66 -14.23 5.15 -15.76
CA LYS A 66 -15.14 5.54 -16.86
C LYS A 66 -16.32 4.57 -17.03
N ASN A 67 -16.14 3.29 -16.70
CA ASN A 67 -17.20 2.27 -16.72
C ASN A 67 -18.03 2.23 -15.41
N GLY A 68 -17.65 3.01 -14.38
CA GLY A 68 -18.30 2.99 -13.08
C GLY A 68 -18.00 1.76 -12.21
N ASP A 69 -17.09 0.87 -12.61
CA ASP A 69 -16.70 -0.29 -11.80
C ASP A 69 -15.54 0.02 -10.85
N PHE A 70 -15.54 -0.62 -9.68
CA PHE A 70 -14.42 -0.51 -8.74
C PHE A 70 -13.15 -1.11 -9.35
N ASN A 71 -12.06 -0.34 -9.29
CA ASN A 71 -10.76 -0.79 -9.75
C ASN A 71 -9.68 -0.40 -8.73
N VAL A 72 -9.02 -1.40 -8.15
CA VAL A 72 -7.94 -1.26 -7.16
C VAL A 72 -6.87 -0.25 -7.61
N ARG A 73 -6.52 -0.24 -8.90
CA ARG A 73 -5.53 0.71 -9.46
C ARG A 73 -6.02 2.16 -9.37
N SER A 74 -7.29 2.42 -9.67
CA SER A 74 -7.88 3.77 -9.58
C SER A 74 -8.01 4.24 -8.13
N PHE A 75 -8.32 3.32 -7.20
CA PHE A 75 -8.36 3.58 -5.76
C PHE A 75 -6.97 3.96 -5.22
N TYR A 76 -5.96 3.12 -5.46
CA TYR A 76 -4.59 3.40 -5.05
C TYR A 76 -4.02 4.66 -5.70
N ASN A 77 -4.35 4.95 -6.97
CA ASN A 77 -3.94 6.20 -7.62
C ASN A 77 -4.57 7.44 -6.98
N LYS A 78 -5.74 7.34 -6.34
CA LYS A 78 -6.37 8.47 -5.62
C LYS A 78 -5.84 8.63 -4.20
N LEU A 79 -5.51 7.52 -3.52
CA LEU A 79 -4.87 7.55 -2.19
C LEU A 79 -3.40 7.99 -2.26
N ARG A 80 -2.66 7.51 -3.26
CA ARG A 80 -1.25 7.83 -3.43
C ARG A 80 -1.11 9.24 -4.00
N ARG A 81 -0.72 10.20 -3.15
CA ARG A 81 -0.13 11.47 -3.62
C ARG A 81 0.98 11.14 -4.62
N PRO A 82 1.11 11.87 -5.75
CA PRO A 82 2.14 11.61 -6.75
C PRO A 82 3.53 11.94 -6.16
N LEU A 83 4.13 10.95 -5.52
CA LEU A 83 5.54 10.97 -5.12
C LEU A 83 6.40 11.06 -6.39
N PRO A 84 7.38 11.99 -6.48
CA PRO A 84 8.25 12.13 -7.65
C PRO A 84 9.05 10.87 -8.00
N ILE A 85 9.18 9.94 -7.05
CA ILE A 85 9.99 8.74 -7.17
C ILE A 85 9.19 7.62 -7.86
N ILE A 86 9.59 7.31 -9.10
CA ILE A 86 9.17 6.10 -9.81
C ILE A 86 9.84 4.91 -9.11
N PHE A 87 9.04 4.09 -8.42
CA PHE A 87 9.56 2.98 -7.64
C PHE A 87 10.26 1.92 -8.53
N PRO A 88 11.55 1.58 -8.29
CA PRO A 88 12.38 0.74 -9.17
C PRO A 88 12.09 -0.76 -9.04
N TRP A 89 10.82 -1.17 -9.18
CA TRP A 89 10.36 -2.54 -8.94
C TRP A 89 11.11 -3.61 -9.73
N LYS A 90 11.60 -3.28 -10.94
CA LYS A 90 12.39 -4.21 -11.77
C LYS A 90 13.72 -4.57 -11.10
N GLY A 91 14.38 -3.61 -10.44
CA GLY A 91 15.63 -3.84 -9.71
C GLY A 91 15.45 -4.64 -8.41
N VAL A 92 14.27 -4.60 -7.81
CA VAL A 92 13.97 -5.29 -6.54
C VAL A 92 13.43 -6.70 -6.76
N TRP A 93 12.51 -6.88 -7.72
CA TRP A 93 11.74 -8.11 -7.90
C TRP A 93 12.09 -8.92 -9.16
N LYS A 94 12.81 -8.32 -10.12
CA LYS A 94 13.16 -8.98 -11.40
C LYS A 94 14.60 -9.49 -11.46
N VAL A 95 15.41 -9.17 -10.45
CA VAL A 95 16.71 -9.81 -10.19
C VAL A 95 16.50 -11.22 -9.61
N LYS A 96 17.42 -12.16 -9.88
CA LYS A 96 17.42 -13.50 -9.27
C LYS A 96 17.89 -13.48 -7.80
N ALA A 97 17.40 -12.54 -7.01
CA ALA A 97 17.72 -12.44 -5.59
C ALA A 97 16.82 -13.36 -4.75
N PRO A 98 17.31 -13.91 -3.61
CA PRO A 98 16.46 -14.62 -2.67
C PRO A 98 15.31 -13.73 -2.15
N ARG A 99 14.12 -14.30 -1.95
CA ARG A 99 12.90 -13.55 -1.57
C ARG A 99 13.08 -12.64 -0.35
N ARG A 100 13.89 -13.05 0.63
CA ARG A 100 14.23 -12.27 1.83
C ARG A 100 15.00 -10.98 1.47
N VAL A 101 15.92 -11.05 0.50
CA VAL A 101 16.71 -9.90 0.02
C VAL A 101 15.82 -8.91 -0.74
N SER A 102 14.92 -9.40 -1.62
CA SER A 102 13.98 -8.51 -2.33
C SER A 102 13.01 -7.80 -1.38
N PHE A 103 12.49 -8.48 -0.35
CA PHE A 103 11.67 -7.84 0.69
C PHE A 103 12.46 -6.79 1.49
N PHE A 104 13.73 -7.06 1.77
CA PHE A 104 14.61 -6.15 2.49
C PHE A 104 14.92 -4.88 1.68
N VAL A 105 15.33 -5.03 0.42
CA VAL A 105 15.54 -3.90 -0.50
C VAL A 105 14.24 -3.12 -0.72
N TRP A 106 13.09 -3.79 -0.82
CA TRP A 106 11.78 -3.12 -0.83
C TRP A 106 11.59 -2.22 0.40
N THR A 107 11.87 -2.71 1.62
CA THR A 107 11.74 -1.87 2.84
C THR A 107 12.71 -0.69 2.89
N VAL A 108 13.94 -0.85 2.38
CA VAL A 108 14.94 0.23 2.29
C VAL A 108 14.48 1.34 1.34
N VAL A 109 13.99 0.99 0.14
CA VAL A 109 13.54 1.96 -0.88
C VAL A 109 12.32 2.79 -0.46
N TRP A 110 11.60 2.36 0.59
CA TRP A 110 10.46 3.09 1.16
C TRP A 110 10.81 4.00 2.36
N ASN A 111 12.09 4.31 2.60
CA ASN A 111 12.58 5.10 3.75
C ASN A 111 12.03 4.62 5.11
N LYS A 112 11.80 3.30 5.26
CA LYS A 112 11.38 2.70 6.54
C LYS A 112 12.55 2.42 7.49
N ILE A 113 13.78 2.67 7.05
CA ILE A 113 15.03 2.51 7.80
C ILE A 113 15.90 3.74 7.50
N LEU A 114 16.61 4.22 8.51
CA LEU A 114 17.33 5.50 8.60
C LEU A 114 18.22 5.83 7.37
N THR A 115 17.69 6.58 6.40
CA THR A 115 18.38 6.88 5.13
C THR A 115 19.36 8.06 5.19
N ASP A 116 19.24 8.96 6.16
CA ASP A 116 20.14 10.13 6.25
C ASP A 116 21.59 9.71 6.51
N THR A 117 21.78 8.67 7.34
CA THR A 117 23.11 8.09 7.61
C THR A 117 23.71 7.44 6.36
N LEU A 118 22.90 6.84 5.50
CA LEU A 118 23.35 6.20 4.25
C LEU A 118 23.70 7.23 3.16
N LEU A 119 22.95 8.33 3.08
CA LEU A 119 23.20 9.40 2.10
C LEU A 119 24.42 10.26 2.46
N GLY A 120 24.62 10.56 3.75
CA GLY A 120 25.84 11.26 4.21
C GLY A 120 27.11 10.46 3.90
N TRP A 121 27.02 9.14 3.95
CA TRP A 121 28.16 8.23 3.82
C TRP A 121 28.63 8.00 2.37
N TRP A 122 27.80 8.29 1.36
CA TRP A 122 28.20 8.28 -0.05
C TRP A 122 29.18 9.40 -0.42
N ASN A 123 29.29 10.45 0.40
CA ASN A 123 30.07 11.66 0.10
C ASN A 123 31.44 11.72 0.81
N TRP A 124 31.87 10.66 1.50
CA TRP A 124 33.16 10.62 2.22
C TRP A 124 34.28 9.99 1.35
N PRO A 125 35.44 10.65 1.15
CA PRO A 125 36.43 10.24 0.14
C PRO A 125 37.47 9.22 0.64
N GLY A 126 38.00 8.38 -0.28
CA GLY A 126 39.17 7.53 -0.03
C GLY A 126 39.44 6.53 -1.17
N LYS A 127 40.50 6.76 -1.97
CA LYS A 127 40.71 6.11 -3.29
C LYS A 127 41.00 4.59 -3.30
N LEU A 128 41.20 3.96 -2.15
CA LEU A 128 41.34 2.48 -2.05
C LEU A 128 40.21 1.86 -1.21
N SER A 129 39.91 2.46 -0.06
CA SER A 129 38.88 1.97 0.86
C SER A 129 37.44 2.16 0.34
N SER A 130 37.20 2.95 -0.70
CA SER A 130 35.86 3.17 -1.30
C SER A 130 35.03 1.91 -1.60
N ARG A 131 35.67 0.74 -1.82
CA ARG A 131 35.00 -0.56 -2.06
C ARG A 131 34.76 -1.40 -0.80
N ILE A 132 35.44 -1.11 0.31
CA ILE A 132 35.22 -1.70 1.64
C ILE A 132 34.29 -0.80 2.48
N TRP A 133 34.45 0.52 2.34
CA TRP A 133 33.31 1.42 2.20
C TRP A 133 32.44 0.99 0.98
N ASN A 134 31.25 1.55 0.72
CA ASN A 134 30.14 0.86 0.01
C ASN A 134 29.65 -0.45 0.69
N LEU A 135 30.53 -1.36 1.10
CA LEU A 135 30.16 -2.65 1.72
C LEU A 135 29.68 -2.50 3.18
N ALA A 136 30.26 -1.56 3.94
CA ALA A 136 29.94 -1.36 5.35
C ALA A 136 28.43 -1.17 5.67
N PRO A 137 27.62 -0.41 4.90
CA PRO A 137 26.16 -0.40 5.01
C PRO A 137 25.52 -1.78 4.99
N LEU A 138 25.96 -2.66 4.11
CA LEU A 138 25.41 -4.02 4.00
C LEU A 138 25.80 -4.85 5.24
N CYS A 139 27.04 -4.72 5.72
CA CYS A 139 27.49 -5.36 6.96
C CYS A 139 26.78 -4.82 8.21
N LEU A 140 26.56 -3.51 8.31
CA LEU A 140 25.83 -2.85 9.40
C LEU A 140 24.37 -3.33 9.41
N MET A 141 23.71 -3.28 8.25
CA MET A 141 22.35 -3.75 8.09
C MET A 141 22.20 -5.26 8.36
N TRP A 142 23.19 -6.08 8.02
CA TRP A 142 23.23 -7.50 8.39
C TRP A 142 23.38 -7.71 9.90
N CYS A 143 24.22 -6.93 10.57
CA CYS A 143 24.39 -7.01 12.02
C CYS A 143 23.14 -6.57 12.78
N LEU A 144 22.50 -5.46 12.37
CA LEU A 144 21.22 -5.02 12.91
C LEU A 144 20.09 -6.05 12.69
N TRP A 145 20.11 -6.75 11.54
CA TRP A 145 19.15 -7.84 11.28
C TRP A 145 19.40 -9.06 12.18
N LYS A 146 20.66 -9.47 12.37
CA LYS A 146 21.01 -10.55 13.32
C LYS A 146 20.58 -10.19 14.74
N GLU A 147 20.95 -9.00 15.21
CA GLU A 147 20.66 -8.54 16.57
C GLU A 147 19.16 -8.49 16.85
N ARG A 148 18.38 -7.88 15.95
CA ARG A 148 16.93 -7.83 16.08
C ARG A 148 16.31 -9.22 16.17
N ASN A 149 16.81 -10.19 15.39
CA ASN A 149 16.29 -11.55 15.42
C ASN A 149 16.71 -12.29 16.69
N GLY A 150 17.95 -12.12 17.17
CA GLY A 150 18.40 -12.66 18.46
C GLY A 150 17.48 -12.22 19.59
N ARG A 151 17.18 -10.92 19.69
CA ARG A 151 16.22 -10.38 20.66
C ARG A 151 14.78 -10.88 20.48
N THR A 152 14.36 -11.21 19.25
CA THR A 152 12.96 -11.60 18.97
C THR A 152 12.71 -13.10 19.14
N PHE A 153 13.72 -13.95 18.88
CA PHE A 153 13.56 -15.41 18.79
C PHE A 153 14.41 -16.20 19.79
N GLU A 154 15.48 -15.60 20.32
CA GLU A 154 16.47 -16.26 21.17
C GLU A 154 16.64 -15.54 22.52
N ASP A 155 15.91 -14.43 22.74
CA ASP A 155 15.89 -13.56 23.94
C ASP A 155 17.29 -13.10 24.40
N MET A 156 18.22 -12.97 23.44
CA MET A 156 19.59 -12.51 23.66
C MET A 156 19.74 -11.04 23.31
N GLU A 157 20.33 -10.25 24.21
CA GLU A 157 20.76 -8.88 23.95
C GLU A 157 22.29 -8.80 23.87
N SER A 158 22.82 -8.29 22.75
CA SER A 158 24.26 -8.02 22.63
C SER A 158 24.63 -6.67 23.24
N SER A 159 25.81 -6.58 23.84
CA SER A 159 26.42 -5.29 24.21
C SER A 159 26.96 -4.53 22.99
N ASP A 160 27.17 -3.22 23.12
CA ASP A 160 27.74 -2.39 22.06
C ASP A 160 29.10 -2.91 21.56
N ASP A 161 29.96 -3.40 22.47
CA ASP A 161 31.25 -4.02 22.12
C ASP A 161 31.07 -5.29 21.27
N GLN A 162 30.08 -6.13 21.59
CA GLN A 162 29.76 -7.34 20.83
C GLN A 162 29.18 -6.99 19.46
N LEU A 163 28.39 -5.92 19.36
CA LEU A 163 27.87 -5.40 18.09
C LEU A 163 29.00 -4.83 17.21
N LEU A 164 29.93 -4.07 17.78
CA LEU A 164 31.10 -3.55 17.09
C LEU A 164 32.04 -4.68 16.62
N ALA A 165 32.25 -5.72 17.42
CA ALA A 165 33.00 -6.91 17.03
C ALA A 165 32.30 -7.70 15.91
N SER A 166 30.99 -7.92 16.01
CA SER A 166 30.15 -8.59 15.01
C SER A 166 30.17 -7.84 13.67
N PHE A 167 30.10 -6.50 13.71
CA PHE A 167 30.22 -5.64 12.54
C PHE A 167 31.61 -5.71 11.90
N SER A 168 32.66 -5.53 12.71
CA SER A 168 34.05 -5.53 12.23
C SER A 168 34.46 -6.86 11.62
N GLY A 169 34.08 -7.98 12.26
CA GLY A 169 34.27 -9.33 11.72
C GLY A 169 33.50 -9.55 10.42
N THR A 170 32.22 -9.19 10.37
CA THR A 170 31.41 -9.29 9.14
C THR A 170 32.03 -8.47 7.99
N LEU A 171 32.51 -7.27 8.26
CA LEU A 171 33.13 -6.40 7.27
C LEU A 171 34.45 -6.99 6.74
N PHE A 172 35.27 -7.56 7.62
CA PHE A 172 36.50 -8.26 7.25
C PHE A 172 36.22 -9.51 6.41
N ASP A 173 35.33 -10.39 6.87
CA ASP A 173 35.00 -11.65 6.18
C ASP A 173 34.43 -11.39 4.79
N TRP A 174 33.52 -10.42 4.66
CA TRP A 174 32.92 -10.08 3.36
C TRP A 174 33.92 -9.37 2.45
N SER A 175 34.77 -8.49 2.99
CA SER A 175 35.86 -7.86 2.25
C SER A 175 36.85 -8.90 1.69
N ARG A 176 37.22 -9.89 2.51
CA ARG A 176 38.10 -11.00 2.10
C ARG A 176 37.43 -11.90 1.06
N ALA A 177 36.16 -12.27 1.27
CA ALA A 177 35.40 -13.10 0.33
C ALA A 177 35.20 -12.43 -1.05
N TRP A 178 35.17 -11.10 -1.10
CA TRP A 178 35.05 -10.32 -2.34
C TRP A 178 36.41 -9.90 -2.94
N GLY A 179 37.53 -10.36 -2.37
CA GLY A 179 38.88 -10.01 -2.83
C GLY A 179 39.23 -8.53 -2.69
N LEU A 180 38.61 -7.83 -1.74
CA LEU A 180 38.80 -6.39 -1.50
C LEU A 180 39.93 -6.11 -0.52
N THR A 181 40.33 -7.09 0.31
CA THR A 181 41.50 -7.02 1.19
C THR A 181 42.38 -8.26 1.04
N SER A 182 43.68 -8.06 1.25
CA SER A 182 44.70 -9.12 1.39
C SER A 182 45.20 -9.25 2.83
N SER A 183 44.57 -8.60 3.81
CA SER A 183 44.96 -8.68 5.21
C SER A 183 44.68 -10.07 5.79
N ASP A 184 45.68 -10.68 6.43
CA ASP A 184 45.56 -12.03 7.01
C ASP A 184 44.79 -12.09 8.33
N SER A 185 44.55 -10.94 8.98
CA SER A 185 43.86 -10.86 10.26
C SER A 185 43.03 -9.59 10.42
N LEU A 186 41.99 -9.66 11.26
CA LEU A 186 41.08 -8.55 11.55
C LEU A 186 41.81 -7.29 12.10
N PRO A 187 42.80 -7.38 13.03
CA PRO A 187 43.52 -6.19 13.48
C PRO A 187 44.30 -5.48 12.36
N LEU A 188 45.00 -6.23 11.51
CA LEU A 188 45.74 -5.67 10.36
C LEU A 188 44.79 -5.07 9.33
N PHE A 189 43.61 -5.67 9.14
CA PHE A 189 42.56 -5.12 8.30
C PHE A 189 42.03 -3.78 8.82
N LEU A 190 41.72 -3.68 10.12
CA LEU A 190 41.24 -2.44 10.72
C LEU A 190 42.30 -1.33 10.64
N ILE A 191 43.59 -1.64 10.85
CA ILE A 191 44.70 -0.71 10.62
C ILE A 191 44.73 -0.24 9.15
N SER A 192 44.53 -1.14 8.18
CA SER A 192 44.49 -0.79 6.75
C SER A 192 43.28 0.04 6.31
N LEU A 193 42.26 0.22 7.17
CA LEU A 193 41.13 1.12 6.94
C LEU A 193 41.32 2.52 7.56
N LEU A 194 42.35 2.69 8.40
CA LEU A 194 42.69 3.91 9.13
C LEU A 194 43.90 4.67 8.54
N LEU A 195 44.61 4.05 7.58
CA LEU A 195 45.75 4.59 6.83
C LEU A 195 45.34 5.04 5.41
#